data_AF-A0A2A3Z6U0-F1
#
_entry.id   AF-A0A2A3Z6U0-F1
#
_cell.length_a   1.000
_cell.length_b   1.000
_cell.length_c   1.000
_cell.angle_alpha   90.00
_cell.angle_beta   90.00
_cell.angle_gamma   90.00
#
_symmetry.space_group_name_H-M   'P 1'
#
loop_
_entity.id
_entity.type
_entity.pdbx_description
1 polymer ?
#
loop_
_entity_poly.entity_id
_entity_poly.type
_entity_poly.pdbx_seq_one_letter_code
_entity_poly.pdbx_strand_id
1 'polypeptide(L)'
;MDPKSHKTKITVYQIVDDSTRYDVGTSACVDPENGTDAVTTVRAAIAAHGVPQELLSDNGSAFNLARQGAVTALQMYLADQGCKPISGRIKSPTTQGKNERSHQTICQYFDAHAPKSVDSVHTLIEHYREYYNHRRHHQSLPGEMTPAQAWDAIEHQPSNGMPISHADLIAEALAYRDERLAKTAIEATVEENLSVVDKGQASQHTASGRLRETAGEIVIKRDNPQVYLHGKMLKVPTHLVGTYGLVMSETEYMLFDTTDGAEAIGFPLPLETKETKGRLVPLWKVRGARIRGPKPSWTQRHLAYEAEHYPTSADDAEPGQAVSTNS
;
A
#
# COMPACT_ATOMS: atom_id res chain seq x y z
N MET A 1 31.04 7.30 -27.06
CA MET A 1 29.98 7.67 -26.10
C MET A 1 29.30 6.38 -25.69
N ASP A 2 29.46 5.98 -24.43
CA ASP A 2 28.82 4.77 -23.89
C ASP A 2 27.31 5.03 -23.74
N PRO A 3 26.42 4.21 -24.32
CA PRO A 3 25.00 4.31 -24.03
C PRO A 3 24.83 3.88 -22.57
N LYS A 4 24.42 4.81 -21.70
CA LYS A 4 24.09 4.50 -20.30
C LYS A 4 23.12 3.32 -20.30
N SER A 5 23.62 2.14 -19.91
CA SER A 5 22.82 0.95 -19.69
C SER A 5 21.68 1.32 -18.74
N HIS A 6 20.45 1.37 -19.28
CA HIS A 6 19.27 1.59 -18.46
C HIS A 6 19.12 0.35 -17.57
N LYS A 7 19.31 0.55 -16.26
CA LYS A 7 19.05 -0.49 -15.27
C LYS A 7 17.57 -0.47 -14.94
N THR A 8 16.85 -1.52 -15.33
CA THR A 8 15.47 -1.74 -14.90
C THR A 8 15.49 -2.25 -13.47
N LYS A 9 14.81 -1.56 -12.56
CA LYS A 9 14.52 -2.09 -11.23
C LYS A 9 13.32 -3.02 -11.34
N ILE A 10 13.36 -4.12 -10.60
CA ILE A 10 12.24 -5.04 -10.46
C ILE A 10 11.88 -5.15 -9.00
N THR A 11 10.60 -5.39 -8.72
CA THR A 11 10.10 -5.78 -7.41
C THR A 11 9.77 -7.26 -7.45
N VAL A 12 10.22 -8.02 -6.45
CA VAL A 12 9.93 -9.45 -6.33
C VAL A 12 8.91 -9.65 -5.22
N TYR A 13 7.85 -10.39 -5.51
CA TYR A 13 6.86 -10.80 -4.52
C TYR A 13 7.05 -12.30 -4.26
N GLN A 14 7.31 -12.67 -3.01
CA GLN A 14 7.44 -14.08 -2.61
C GLN A 14 6.40 -14.46 -1.57
N ILE A 15 5.72 -15.57 -1.80
CA ILE A 15 4.75 -16.17 -0.90
C ILE A 15 5.22 -17.59 -0.60
N VAL A 16 5.44 -17.85 0.68
CA VAL A 16 5.99 -19.11 1.17
C VAL A 16 5.09 -19.63 2.28
N ASP A 17 4.77 -20.91 2.24
CA ASP A 17 4.09 -21.57 3.34
C ASP A 17 4.99 -21.61 4.58
N ASP A 18 4.50 -21.14 5.74
CA ASP A 18 5.36 -21.04 6.91
C ASP A 18 5.77 -22.41 7.48
N SER A 19 4.92 -23.42 7.33
CA SER A 19 5.12 -24.73 7.97
C SER A 19 6.10 -25.61 7.19
N THR A 20 5.95 -25.65 5.87
CA THR A 20 6.65 -26.54 4.94
C THR A 20 7.74 -25.84 4.14
N ARG A 21 7.78 -24.51 4.20
CA ARG A 21 8.66 -23.67 3.38
C ARG A 21 8.41 -23.79 1.88
N TYR A 22 7.29 -24.35 1.44
CA TYR A 22 6.97 -24.45 0.03
C TYR A 22 6.74 -23.05 -0.56
N ASP A 23 7.42 -22.73 -1.66
CA ASP A 23 7.17 -21.51 -2.43
C ASP A 23 5.89 -21.71 -3.24
N VAL A 24 4.77 -21.19 -2.71
CA VAL A 24 3.44 -21.25 -3.34
C VAL A 24 3.26 -20.20 -4.43
N GLY A 25 4.10 -19.15 -4.45
CA GLY A 25 4.04 -18.13 -5.48
C GLY A 25 5.17 -17.13 -5.35
N THR A 26 6.06 -17.10 -6.34
CA THR A 26 7.02 -16.02 -6.53
C THR A 26 6.81 -15.38 -7.90
N SER A 27 6.78 -14.05 -7.95
CA SER A 27 6.66 -13.26 -9.17
C SER A 27 7.62 -12.06 -9.14
N ALA A 28 7.87 -11.46 -10.31
CA ALA A 28 8.59 -10.20 -10.42
C ALA A 28 7.83 -9.21 -11.31
N CYS A 29 7.79 -7.95 -10.88
CA CYS A 29 7.14 -6.86 -11.59
C CYS A 29 8.13 -5.71 -11.83
N VAL A 30 7.92 -4.93 -12.89
CA VAL A 30 8.80 -3.80 -13.24
C VAL A 30 8.53 -2.55 -12.43
N ASP A 31 7.32 -2.45 -11.88
CA ASP A 31 6.91 -1.32 -11.06
C ASP A 31 7.44 -1.46 -9.62
N PRO A 32 7.63 -0.33 -8.91
CA PRO A 32 7.88 -0.36 -7.49
C PRO A 32 6.78 -1.10 -6.73
N GLU A 33 7.14 -1.63 -5.55
CA GLU A 33 6.22 -2.33 -4.65
C GLU A 33 4.88 -1.62 -4.49
N ASN A 34 3.82 -2.28 -4.93
CA ASN A 34 2.43 -1.81 -4.94
C ASN A 34 1.45 -2.95 -4.59
N GLY A 35 0.20 -2.58 -4.29
CA GLY A 35 -0.85 -3.52 -3.89
C GLY A 35 -1.41 -4.38 -5.04
N THR A 36 -1.34 -3.91 -6.28
CA THR A 36 -1.88 -4.60 -7.47
C THR A 36 -1.11 -5.87 -7.77
N ASP A 37 0.21 -5.74 -7.84
CA ASP A 37 1.12 -6.85 -8.09
C ASP A 37 1.09 -7.83 -6.91
N ALA A 38 0.94 -7.31 -5.68
CA ALA A 38 0.74 -8.14 -4.50
C ALA A 38 -0.54 -8.98 -4.61
N VAL A 39 -1.69 -8.35 -4.90
CA VAL A 39 -2.98 -9.04 -5.09
C VAL A 39 -2.90 -10.03 -6.26
N THR A 40 -2.28 -9.65 -7.37
CA THR A 40 -2.14 -10.53 -8.54
C THR A 40 -1.33 -11.77 -8.20
N THR A 41 -0.21 -11.61 -7.48
CA THR A 41 0.64 -12.72 -7.05
C THR A 41 -0.09 -13.63 -6.06
N VAL A 42 -0.79 -13.06 -5.07
CA VAL A 42 -1.57 -13.82 -4.09
C VAL A 42 -2.74 -14.54 -4.74
N ARG A 43 -3.45 -13.90 -5.68
CA ARG A 43 -4.55 -14.50 -6.44
C ARG A 43 -4.07 -15.71 -7.23
N ALA A 44 -2.92 -15.61 -7.89
CA ALA A 44 -2.33 -16.74 -8.61
C ALA A 44 -1.99 -17.90 -7.67
N ALA A 45 -1.41 -17.61 -6.50
CA ALA A 45 -1.11 -18.63 -5.49
C ALA A 45 -2.39 -19.30 -4.95
N ILE A 46 -3.43 -18.52 -4.62
CA ILE A 46 -4.73 -19.03 -4.17
C ILE A 46 -5.39 -19.90 -5.24
N ALA A 47 -5.34 -19.50 -6.51
CA ALA A 47 -5.91 -20.28 -7.60
C ALA A 47 -5.20 -21.65 -7.77
N ALA A 48 -3.90 -21.71 -7.50
CA ALA A 48 -3.10 -22.93 -7.63
C ALA A 48 -3.17 -23.86 -6.40
N HIS A 49 -3.28 -23.28 -5.20
CA HIS A 49 -3.08 -24.02 -3.94
C HIS A 49 -4.25 -23.95 -2.96
N GLY A 50 -5.31 -23.20 -3.30
CA GLY A 50 -6.45 -22.95 -2.42
C GLY A 50 -6.24 -21.75 -1.49
N VAL A 51 -7.33 -21.32 -0.85
CA VAL A 51 -7.31 -20.17 0.06
C VAL A 51 -6.72 -20.58 1.42
N PRO A 52 -5.67 -19.93 1.93
CA PRO A 52 -5.15 -20.22 3.27
C PRO A 52 -6.05 -19.62 4.36
N GLN A 53 -5.92 -20.11 5.60
CA GLN A 53 -6.63 -19.55 6.76
C GLN A 53 -6.15 -18.13 7.09
N GLU A 54 -4.84 -17.94 7.09
CA GLU A 54 -4.21 -16.68 7.44
C GLU A 54 -3.06 -16.38 6.46
N LEU A 55 -2.88 -15.11 6.10
CA LEU A 55 -1.72 -14.66 5.34
C LEU A 55 -0.96 -13.62 6.14
N LEU A 56 0.30 -13.94 6.46
CA LEU A 56 1.22 -13.01 7.11
C LEU A 56 1.94 -12.16 6.08
N SER A 57 1.71 -10.85 6.13
CA SER A 57 2.53 -9.90 5.42
C SER A 57 3.48 -9.16 6.35
N ASP A 58 4.56 -8.63 5.79
CA ASP A 58 5.35 -7.63 6.50
C ASP A 58 4.55 -6.31 6.66
N ASN A 59 5.17 -5.35 7.35
CA ASN A 59 4.58 -4.04 7.59
C ASN A 59 4.88 -3.03 6.45
N GLY A 60 5.27 -3.52 5.25
CA GLY A 60 5.47 -2.68 4.08
C GLY A 60 4.16 -2.00 3.67
N SER A 61 4.23 -0.77 3.17
CA SER A 61 3.04 0.03 2.86
C SER A 61 2.16 -0.58 1.76
N ALA A 62 2.71 -1.45 0.91
CA ALA A 62 1.94 -2.15 -0.12
C ALA A 62 1.11 -3.31 0.46
N PHE A 63 1.55 -3.89 1.57
CA PHE A 63 0.95 -5.08 2.14
C PHE A 63 0.10 -4.79 3.37
N ASN A 64 0.48 -3.80 4.17
CA ASN A 64 -0.14 -3.55 5.46
C ASN A 64 -0.04 -2.09 5.91
N LEU A 65 -1.22 -1.46 6.08
CA LEU A 65 -1.36 -0.11 6.59
C LEU A 65 -2.05 -0.08 7.97
N ALA A 66 -2.18 -1.22 8.67
CA ALA A 66 -2.86 -1.29 9.96
C ALA A 66 -2.20 -0.39 11.02
N ARG A 67 -0.86 -0.19 10.94
CA ARG A 67 -0.12 0.79 11.75
C ARG A 67 -0.54 2.24 11.53
N GLN A 68 -1.25 2.49 10.45
CA GLN A 68 -1.81 3.75 9.98
C GLN A 68 -3.35 3.70 10.06
N GLY A 69 -3.97 2.71 10.73
CA GLY A 69 -5.43 2.61 10.81
C GLY A 69 -6.15 2.43 9.47
N ALA A 70 -5.45 1.97 8.43
CA ALA A 70 -6.00 1.74 7.09
C ALA A 70 -5.79 0.28 6.67
N VAL A 71 -6.63 -0.18 5.74
CA VAL A 71 -6.53 -1.51 5.12
C VAL A 71 -6.08 -1.37 3.67
N THR A 72 -5.16 -2.24 3.24
CA THR A 72 -4.68 -2.28 1.86
C THR A 72 -5.65 -3.03 0.93
N ALA A 73 -5.50 -2.83 -0.38
CA ALA A 73 -6.21 -3.63 -1.38
C ALA A 73 -5.96 -5.14 -1.21
N LEU A 74 -4.76 -5.53 -0.78
CA LEU A 74 -4.44 -6.91 -0.44
C LEU A 74 -5.25 -7.41 0.76
N GLN A 75 -5.36 -6.63 1.83
CA GLN A 75 -6.12 -7.01 3.02
C GLN A 75 -7.61 -7.17 2.71
N MET A 76 -8.19 -6.29 1.90
CA MET A 76 -9.59 -6.42 1.44
C MET A 76 -9.76 -7.66 0.56
N TYR A 77 -8.87 -7.87 -0.43
CA TYR A 77 -8.92 -9.07 -1.27
C TYR A 77 -8.85 -10.36 -0.46
N LEU A 78 -7.96 -10.44 0.54
CA LEU A 78 -7.86 -11.61 1.41
C LEU A 78 -9.16 -11.85 2.20
N ALA A 79 -9.75 -10.77 2.72
CA ALA A 79 -11.03 -10.81 3.42
C ALA A 79 -12.14 -11.37 2.55
N ASP A 80 -12.24 -10.91 1.29
CA ASP A 80 -13.21 -11.40 0.30
C ASP A 80 -13.04 -12.90 0.02
N GLN A 81 -11.82 -13.41 0.09
CA GLN A 81 -11.55 -14.85 -0.06
C GLN A 81 -11.82 -15.65 1.22
N GLY A 82 -12.09 -15.00 2.35
CA GLY A 82 -12.17 -15.63 3.67
C GLY A 82 -10.80 -15.97 4.26
N CYS A 83 -9.73 -15.36 3.78
CA CYS A 83 -8.39 -15.45 4.37
C CYS A 83 -8.18 -14.29 5.34
N LYS A 84 -7.72 -14.58 6.55
CA LYS A 84 -7.46 -13.56 7.55
C LYS A 84 -6.10 -12.89 7.30
N PRO A 85 -6.04 -11.58 7.01
CA PRO A 85 -4.77 -10.88 6.94
C PRO A 85 -4.18 -10.75 8.35
N ILE A 86 -2.97 -11.25 8.57
CA ILE A 86 -2.25 -11.11 9.83
C ILE A 86 -0.97 -10.30 9.64
N SER A 87 -0.58 -9.58 10.71
CA SER A 87 0.57 -8.69 10.72
C SER A 87 1.62 -9.19 11.70
N GLY A 88 2.90 -9.09 11.36
CA GLY A 88 3.96 -9.41 12.31
C GLY A 88 3.88 -8.51 13.55
N ARG A 89 3.69 -9.10 14.74
CA ARG A 89 3.67 -8.36 16.01
C ARG A 89 4.95 -7.55 16.22
N ILE A 90 4.82 -6.36 16.80
CA ILE A 90 5.95 -5.52 17.22
C ILE A 90 6.85 -6.31 18.18
N LYS A 91 8.15 -6.37 17.88
CA LYS A 91 9.19 -7.07 18.67
C LYS A 91 9.07 -8.61 18.71
N SER A 92 8.74 -9.25 17.59
CA SER A 92 8.92 -10.70 17.44
C SER A 92 9.94 -11.01 16.33
N PRO A 93 11.26 -10.95 16.63
CA PRO A 93 12.35 -11.06 15.64
C PRO A 93 12.33 -12.35 14.82
N THR A 94 11.75 -13.42 15.37
CA THR A 94 11.63 -14.74 14.75
C THR A 94 10.69 -14.76 13.54
N THR A 95 9.76 -13.82 13.45
CA THR A 95 8.74 -13.80 12.39
C THR A 95 9.23 -13.11 11.11
N GLN A 96 10.17 -12.17 11.23
CA GLN A 96 10.72 -11.43 10.08
C GLN A 96 11.94 -12.11 9.43
N GLY A 97 12.76 -12.81 10.22
CA GLY A 97 14.01 -13.40 9.71
C GLY A 97 13.82 -14.51 8.67
N LYS A 98 12.65 -15.17 8.64
CA LYS A 98 12.33 -16.22 7.65
C LYS A 98 12.11 -15.60 6.26
N ASN A 99 11.26 -14.57 6.18
CA ASN A 99 10.95 -13.87 4.94
C ASN A 99 12.18 -13.14 4.38
N GLU A 100 12.96 -12.52 5.26
CA GLU A 100 14.19 -11.82 4.88
C GLU A 100 15.25 -12.79 4.31
N ARG A 101 15.40 -13.97 4.91
CA ARG A 101 16.30 -15.02 4.40
C ARG A 101 15.82 -15.62 3.06
N SER A 102 14.51 -15.78 2.88
CA SER A 102 13.94 -16.24 1.60
C SER A 102 14.24 -15.24 0.48
N HIS A 103 13.95 -13.96 0.71
CA HIS A 103 14.24 -12.89 -0.24
C HIS A 103 15.73 -12.78 -0.56
N GLN A 104 16.60 -12.90 0.45
CA GLN A 104 18.04 -12.89 0.23
C GLN A 104 18.48 -14.04 -0.71
N THR A 105 17.87 -15.21 -0.57
CA THR A 105 18.23 -16.40 -1.36
C THR A 105 17.90 -16.20 -2.85
N ILE A 106 16.72 -15.66 -3.19
CA ILE A 106 16.38 -15.42 -4.59
C ILE A 106 17.17 -14.24 -5.19
N CYS A 107 17.47 -13.20 -4.42
CA CYS A 107 18.33 -12.12 -4.86
C CYS A 107 19.74 -12.63 -5.23
N GLN A 108 20.33 -13.48 -4.38
CA GLN A 108 21.62 -14.13 -4.69
C GLN A 108 21.55 -15.01 -5.95
N TYR A 109 20.42 -15.69 -6.16
CA TYR A 109 20.20 -16.48 -7.37
C TYR A 109 20.19 -15.59 -8.62
N PHE A 110 19.52 -14.44 -8.59
CA PHE A 110 19.55 -13.47 -9.70
C PHE A 110 20.94 -12.86 -9.90
N ASP A 111 21.64 -12.51 -8.83
CA ASP A 111 23.00 -11.95 -8.92
C ASP A 111 23.96 -12.93 -9.61
N ALA A 112 23.83 -14.24 -9.32
CA ALA A 112 24.66 -15.28 -9.93
C ALA A 112 24.37 -15.50 -11.43
N HIS A 113 23.11 -15.33 -11.86
CA HIS A 113 22.70 -15.53 -13.26
C HIS A 113 22.73 -14.25 -14.10
N ALA A 114 22.76 -13.08 -13.45
CA ALA A 114 22.85 -11.76 -14.06
C ALA A 114 21.88 -11.52 -15.24
N PRO A 115 20.55 -11.68 -15.04
CA PRO A 115 19.55 -11.58 -16.09
C PRO A 115 19.63 -10.26 -16.87
N LYS A 116 19.28 -10.31 -18.16
CA LYS A 116 19.38 -9.17 -19.09
C LYS A 116 18.03 -8.60 -19.52
N SER A 117 16.94 -9.28 -19.17
CA SER A 117 15.58 -8.85 -19.46
C SER A 117 14.62 -9.30 -18.36
N VAL A 118 13.44 -8.68 -18.30
CA VAL A 118 12.36 -9.08 -17.40
C VAL A 118 11.88 -10.50 -17.71
N ASP A 119 11.77 -10.86 -18.99
CA ASP A 119 11.46 -12.24 -19.41
C ASP A 119 12.47 -13.24 -18.87
N SER A 120 13.77 -12.91 -18.90
CA SER A 120 14.80 -13.79 -18.31
C SER A 120 14.66 -13.92 -16.79
N VAL A 121 14.15 -12.90 -16.11
CA VAL A 121 13.83 -12.97 -14.67
C VAL A 121 12.67 -13.93 -14.44
N HIS A 122 11.60 -13.85 -15.23
CA HIS A 122 10.47 -14.79 -15.12
C HIS A 122 10.89 -16.25 -15.32
N THR A 123 11.68 -16.54 -16.36
CA THR A 123 12.23 -17.89 -16.57
C THR A 123 13.13 -18.34 -15.41
N LEU A 124 13.95 -17.43 -14.86
CA LEU A 124 14.79 -17.74 -13.70
C LEU A 124 13.96 -18.00 -12.45
N ILE A 125 12.83 -17.32 -12.24
CA ILE A 125 11.92 -17.59 -11.14
C ILE A 125 11.35 -19.00 -11.26
N GLU A 126 10.90 -19.42 -12.44
CA GLU A 126 10.40 -20.78 -12.66
C GLU A 126 11.46 -21.83 -12.31
N HIS A 127 12.69 -21.67 -12.82
CA HIS A 127 13.81 -22.56 -12.50
C HIS A 127 14.19 -22.53 -11.02
N TYR A 128 14.16 -21.36 -10.39
CA TYR A 128 14.42 -21.20 -8.98
C TYR A 128 13.40 -21.96 -8.14
N ARG A 129 12.10 -21.78 -8.43
CA ARG A 129 11.00 -22.45 -7.69
C ARG A 129 11.08 -23.96 -7.83
N GLU A 130 11.33 -24.45 -9.04
CA GLU A 130 11.54 -25.89 -9.30
C GLU A 130 12.69 -26.45 -8.46
N TYR A 131 13.85 -25.79 -8.46
CA TYR A 131 14.99 -26.23 -7.66
C TYR A 131 14.69 -26.13 -6.14
N TYR A 132 14.15 -25.00 -5.70
CA TYR A 132 13.88 -24.70 -4.30
C TYR A 132 12.88 -25.68 -3.70
N ASN A 133 11.75 -25.92 -4.38
CA ASN A 133 10.69 -26.79 -3.88
C ASN A 133 11.06 -28.27 -3.98
N HIS A 134 11.67 -28.71 -5.08
CA HIS A 134 11.77 -30.13 -5.40
C HIS A 134 13.17 -30.74 -5.22
N ARG A 135 14.24 -29.94 -5.15
CA ARG A 135 15.62 -30.44 -5.12
C ARG A 135 16.42 -29.99 -3.91
N ARG A 136 16.08 -28.83 -3.35
CA ARG A 136 16.77 -28.29 -2.17
C ARG A 136 16.21 -28.91 -0.89
N HIS A 137 17.05 -29.61 -0.16
CA HIS A 137 16.76 -29.98 1.22
C HIS A 137 16.77 -28.72 2.11
N HIS A 138 15.76 -28.56 2.97
CA HIS A 138 15.64 -27.37 3.81
C HIS A 138 15.96 -27.69 5.27
N GLN A 139 16.96 -27.00 5.84
CA GLN A 139 17.49 -27.27 7.19
C GLN A 139 16.46 -27.11 8.32
N SER A 140 15.38 -26.35 8.10
CA SER A 140 14.30 -26.19 9.08
C SER A 140 13.25 -27.30 9.01
N LEU A 141 13.33 -28.21 8.05
CA LEU A 141 12.37 -29.31 7.86
C LEU A 141 12.93 -30.60 8.45
N PRO A 142 12.07 -31.46 9.01
CA PRO A 142 12.51 -32.74 9.58
C PRO A 142 13.09 -33.64 8.49
N GLY A 143 14.07 -34.47 8.86
CA GLY A 143 14.58 -35.54 7.99
C GLY A 143 15.21 -35.07 6.68
N GLU A 144 15.74 -33.84 6.64
CA GLU A 144 16.27 -33.22 5.42
C GLU A 144 15.23 -33.20 4.28
N MET A 145 13.93 -33.06 4.56
CA MET A 145 12.94 -33.01 3.48
C MET A 145 13.15 -31.81 2.55
N THR A 146 12.75 -31.97 1.29
CA THR A 146 12.51 -30.83 0.40
C THR A 146 11.19 -30.14 0.78
N PRO A 147 11.01 -28.83 0.48
CA PRO A 147 9.74 -28.16 0.73
C PRO A 147 8.53 -28.88 0.12
N ALA A 148 8.67 -29.43 -1.09
CA ALA A 148 7.60 -30.20 -1.74
C ALA A 148 7.26 -31.48 -0.96
N GLN A 149 8.27 -32.21 -0.48
CA GLN A 149 8.02 -33.41 0.34
C GLN A 149 7.29 -33.07 1.64
N ALA A 150 7.63 -31.95 2.28
CA ALA A 150 6.94 -31.51 3.49
C ALA A 150 5.50 -31.04 3.20
N TRP A 151 5.29 -30.32 2.10
CA TRP A 151 3.97 -29.92 1.60
C TRP A 151 3.08 -31.14 1.38
N ASP A 152 3.55 -32.13 0.62
CA ASP A 152 2.78 -33.34 0.31
C ASP A 152 2.53 -34.23 1.54
N ALA A 153 3.33 -34.10 2.60
CA ALA A 153 3.22 -34.90 3.81
C ALA A 153 2.16 -34.40 4.81
N ILE A 154 1.65 -33.18 4.64
CA ILE A 154 0.67 -32.59 5.55
C ILE A 154 -0.74 -32.55 4.95
N GLU A 155 -1.74 -32.59 5.83
CA GLU A 155 -3.11 -32.31 5.44
C GLU A 155 -3.34 -30.80 5.34
N HIS A 156 -3.74 -30.32 4.17
CA HIS A 156 -4.04 -28.91 3.94
C HIS A 156 -5.46 -28.59 4.39
N GLN A 157 -5.59 -27.57 5.25
CA GLN A 157 -6.88 -27.10 5.75
C GLN A 157 -7.20 -25.71 5.16
N PRO A 158 -7.76 -25.64 3.94
CA PRO A 158 -8.08 -24.36 3.31
C PRO A 158 -9.18 -23.63 4.07
N SER A 159 -9.24 -22.30 3.91
CA SER A 159 -10.35 -21.50 4.41
C SER A 159 -11.69 -22.04 3.89
N ASN A 160 -12.73 -21.85 4.68
CA ASN A 160 -14.11 -22.19 4.30
C ASN A 160 -14.67 -21.25 3.22
N GLY A 161 -13.89 -20.25 2.78
CA GLY A 161 -14.27 -19.30 1.74
C GLY A 161 -15.34 -18.30 2.18
N MET A 162 -15.68 -18.26 3.47
CA MET A 162 -16.63 -17.29 4.00
C MET A 162 -15.95 -15.92 4.12
N PRO A 163 -16.45 -14.88 3.42
CA PRO A 163 -15.83 -13.57 3.47
C PRO A 163 -15.77 -13.01 4.89
N ILE A 164 -14.66 -12.35 5.22
CA ILE A 164 -14.49 -11.57 6.44
C ILE A 164 -15.02 -10.16 6.18
N SER A 165 -15.80 -9.61 7.11
CA SER A 165 -16.35 -8.25 7.00
C SER A 165 -15.24 -7.21 6.87
N HIS A 166 -15.30 -6.40 5.81
CA HIS A 166 -14.40 -5.24 5.65
C HIS A 166 -14.54 -4.23 6.79
N ALA A 167 -15.75 -4.04 7.31
CA ALA A 167 -15.98 -3.14 8.44
C ALA A 167 -15.26 -3.63 9.70
N ASP A 168 -15.19 -4.95 9.92
CA ASP A 168 -14.52 -5.53 11.07
C ASP A 168 -13.00 -5.37 10.95
N LEU A 169 -12.45 -5.56 9.74
CA LEU A 169 -11.03 -5.32 9.48
C LEU A 169 -10.64 -3.85 9.67
N ILE A 170 -11.49 -2.92 9.21
CA ILE A 170 -11.29 -1.49 9.43
C ILE A 170 -11.35 -1.18 10.93
N ALA A 171 -12.33 -1.71 11.65
CA ALA A 171 -12.47 -1.51 13.10
C ALA A 171 -11.26 -2.07 13.87
N GLU A 172 -10.74 -3.25 13.50
CA GLU A 172 -9.54 -3.83 14.10
C GLU A 172 -8.30 -2.96 13.84
N ALA A 173 -8.13 -2.44 12.61
CA ALA A 173 -7.04 -1.53 12.28
C ALA A 173 -7.10 -0.22 13.08
N LEU A 174 -8.30 0.35 13.26
CA LEU A 174 -8.51 1.55 14.07
C LEU A 174 -8.22 1.29 15.56
N ALA A 175 -8.68 0.18 16.12
CA ALA A 175 -8.41 -0.20 17.51
C ALA A 175 -6.90 -0.38 17.77
N TYR A 176 -6.20 -1.04 16.86
CA TYR A 176 -4.74 -1.21 16.93
C TYR A 176 -3.99 0.14 16.92
N ARG A 177 -4.45 1.10 16.10
CA ARG A 177 -3.91 2.46 16.07
C ARG A 177 -4.12 3.17 17.40
N ASP A 178 -5.33 3.14 17.94
CA ASP A 178 -5.69 3.84 19.17
C ASP A 178 -4.91 3.31 20.38
N GLU A 179 -4.77 1.98 20.49
CA GLU A 179 -3.93 1.34 21.52
C GLU A 179 -2.46 1.80 21.41
N ARG A 180 -1.93 1.90 20.18
CA ARG A 180 -0.56 2.38 19.96
C ARG A 180 -0.41 3.85 20.35
N LEU A 181 -1.34 4.72 19.97
CA LEU A 181 -1.30 6.15 20.31
C LEU A 181 -1.35 6.33 21.84
N ALA A 182 -2.22 5.59 22.52
CA ALA A 182 -2.30 5.59 23.97
C ALA A 182 -0.95 5.17 24.59
N LYS A 183 -0.32 4.12 24.08
CA LYS A 183 0.99 3.66 24.55
C LYS A 183 2.10 4.68 24.32
N THR A 184 2.15 5.32 23.15
CA THR A 184 3.13 6.38 22.86
C THR A 184 2.91 7.61 23.73
N ALA A 185 1.65 7.99 24.01
CA ALA A 185 1.35 9.08 24.92
C ALA A 185 1.83 8.77 26.34
N ILE A 186 1.61 7.55 26.83
CA ILE A 186 2.11 7.09 28.14
C ILE A 186 3.65 7.14 28.17
N GLU A 187 4.33 6.62 27.15
CA GLU A 187 5.81 6.64 27.06
C GLU A 187 6.35 8.08 27.04
N ALA A 188 5.72 8.99 26.31
CA ALA A 188 6.08 10.41 26.28
C ALA A 188 5.85 11.10 27.62
N THR A 189 4.73 10.81 28.31
CA THR A 189 4.46 11.32 29.67
C THR A 189 5.46 10.76 30.69
N VAL A 190 5.94 9.52 30.52
CA VAL A 190 6.99 8.94 31.37
C VAL A 190 8.35 9.60 31.13
N GLU A 191 8.75 9.83 29.87
CA GLU A 191 9.97 10.59 29.53
C GLU A 191 9.91 12.06 29.99
N GLU A 192 8.77 12.72 29.86
CA GLU A 192 8.56 14.09 30.34
C GLU A 192 8.64 14.15 31.88
N ASN A 193 8.01 13.19 32.59
CA ASN A 193 8.11 13.12 34.05
C ASN A 193 9.50 12.70 34.56
N LEU A 194 10.26 11.91 33.79
CA LEU A 194 11.66 11.55 34.10
C LEU A 194 12.63 12.72 33.84
N SER A 195 12.33 13.56 32.85
CA SER A 195 13.14 14.74 32.52
C SER A 195 12.83 15.97 33.41
N VAL A 196 11.64 16.04 34.00
CA VAL A 196 11.28 17.11 34.98
C VAL A 196 11.98 16.93 36.33
N VAL A 197 12.50 15.74 36.64
CA VAL A 197 13.21 15.46 37.91
C VAL A 197 14.70 15.84 37.86
N ASP A 198 15.28 16.09 36.68
CA ASP A 198 16.67 16.54 36.56
C ASP A 198 16.78 17.86 35.76
N LYS A 199 17.16 18.90 36.50
CA LYS A 199 17.63 20.24 36.07
C LYS A 199 16.58 21.34 35.94
N GLY A 200 16.57 22.16 36.99
CA GLY A 200 16.42 23.60 36.84
C GLY A 200 17.53 24.20 35.98
N GLN A 201 17.20 25.38 35.45
CA GLN A 201 17.97 26.30 34.62
C GLN A 201 17.74 26.24 33.10
N ALA A 202 17.31 27.40 32.63
CA ALA A 202 17.00 27.80 31.27
C ALA A 202 18.06 27.41 30.24
N SER A 203 17.61 27.11 29.02
CA SER A 203 18.27 27.56 27.80
C SER A 203 17.33 27.51 26.60
N GLN A 204 17.39 28.60 25.83
CA GLN A 204 16.81 28.78 24.52
C GLN A 204 17.34 27.72 23.56
N HIS A 205 16.45 26.98 22.89
CA HIS A 205 16.80 26.25 21.67
C HIS A 205 15.77 26.54 20.58
N THR A 206 16.20 27.35 19.62
CA THR A 206 15.64 27.41 18.28
C THR A 206 15.94 26.07 17.59
N ALA A 207 14.91 25.26 17.36
CA ALA A 207 15.03 24.03 16.58
C ALA A 207 13.92 23.93 15.54
N SER A 208 14.32 24.20 14.31
CA SER A 208 13.69 23.76 13.06
C SER A 208 13.36 22.26 13.15
N GLY A 209 12.06 21.93 13.23
CA GLY A 209 11.58 20.55 13.35
C GLY A 209 10.72 20.18 12.16
N ARG A 210 11.25 19.34 11.27
CA ARG A 210 10.52 18.66 10.17
C ARG A 210 9.18 18.12 10.67
N LEU A 211 8.11 18.52 10.00
CA LEU A 211 6.76 18.01 10.20
C LEU A 211 6.76 16.47 10.08
N ARG A 212 6.44 15.80 11.19
CA ARG A 212 6.17 14.37 11.25
C ARG A 212 4.87 14.09 10.48
N GLU A 213 4.98 13.34 9.39
CA GLU A 213 3.84 12.69 8.73
C GLU A 213 3.22 11.73 9.75
N THR A 214 1.97 12.02 10.14
CA THR A 214 1.17 11.18 11.04
C THR A 214 0.20 10.42 10.13
N ALA A 215 0.39 9.12 10.00
CA ALA A 215 -0.18 8.32 8.91
C ALA A 215 -1.53 7.68 9.31
N GLY A 216 -2.49 7.69 8.38
CA GLY A 216 -3.85 7.17 8.52
C GLY A 216 -4.96 8.20 8.47
N GLU A 217 -4.59 9.41 8.86
CA GLU A 217 -5.46 10.55 9.00
C GLU A 217 -4.78 11.71 8.28
N ILE A 218 -5.34 12.09 7.14
CA ILE A 218 -4.86 13.28 6.44
C ILE A 218 -5.42 14.48 7.18
N VAL A 219 -4.59 15.10 8.00
CA VAL A 219 -4.93 16.35 8.69
C VAL A 219 -4.63 17.51 7.75
N ILE A 220 -5.68 18.10 7.19
CA ILE A 220 -5.58 19.35 6.44
C ILE A 220 -5.60 20.49 7.45
N LYS A 221 -4.45 21.14 7.66
CA LYS A 221 -4.33 22.24 8.62
C LYS A 221 -4.67 23.59 7.99
N ARG A 222 -5.14 24.54 8.80
CA ARG A 222 -5.53 25.89 8.32
C ARG A 222 -4.37 26.71 7.81
N ASP A 223 -3.20 26.58 8.44
CA ASP A 223 -1.93 27.22 8.08
C ASP A 223 -1.25 26.55 6.87
N ASN A 224 -1.56 25.27 6.63
CA ASN A 224 -1.04 24.49 5.53
C ASN A 224 -2.11 23.59 4.89
N PRO A 225 -3.10 24.16 4.16
CA PRO A 225 -4.23 23.41 3.62
C PRO A 225 -3.79 22.65 2.36
N GLN A 226 -3.13 21.51 2.56
CA GLN A 226 -2.50 20.73 1.50
C GLN A 226 -2.55 19.23 1.79
N VAL A 227 -2.59 18.42 0.74
CA VAL A 227 -2.45 16.95 0.81
C VAL A 227 -1.27 16.49 -0.03
N TYR A 228 -0.67 15.35 0.30
CA TYR A 228 0.58 14.90 -0.30
C TYR A 228 0.37 13.57 -1.03
N LEU A 229 0.86 13.49 -2.27
CA LEU A 229 0.83 12.26 -3.07
C LEU A 229 2.11 12.17 -3.91
N HIS A 230 2.87 11.08 -3.76
CA HIS A 230 4.10 10.79 -4.51
C HIS A 230 5.07 12.00 -4.60
N GLY A 231 5.25 12.72 -3.47
CA GLY A 231 6.13 13.88 -3.39
C GLY A 231 5.58 15.20 -3.96
N LYS A 232 4.40 15.18 -4.60
CA LYS A 232 3.64 16.38 -4.98
C LYS A 232 2.76 16.85 -3.82
N MET A 233 2.69 18.17 -3.67
CA MET A 233 1.84 18.87 -2.72
C MET A 233 0.60 19.39 -3.45
N LEU A 234 -0.59 18.96 -3.04
CA LEU A 234 -1.84 19.40 -3.63
C LEU A 234 -2.49 20.45 -2.72
N LYS A 235 -2.61 21.68 -3.20
CA LYS A 235 -3.23 22.76 -2.42
C LYS A 235 -4.74 22.63 -2.44
N VAL A 236 -5.35 22.54 -1.26
CA VAL A 236 -6.79 22.33 -1.08
C VAL A 236 -7.47 23.57 -0.46
N PRO A 237 -8.79 23.75 -0.65
CA PRO A 237 -9.53 24.82 -0.01
C PRO A 237 -9.50 24.74 1.53
N THR A 238 -9.45 25.90 2.19
CA THR A 238 -9.41 25.99 3.67
C THR A 238 -10.69 25.56 4.38
N HIS A 239 -11.81 25.39 3.66
CA HIS A 239 -13.03 24.84 4.25
C HIS A 239 -12.98 23.31 4.37
N LEU A 240 -12.00 22.67 3.74
CA LEU A 240 -11.65 21.26 3.94
C LEU A 240 -10.58 21.09 5.01
N VAL A 241 -10.41 22.09 5.90
CA VAL A 241 -9.57 21.92 7.10
C VAL A 241 -10.29 20.94 8.00
N GLY A 242 -9.60 19.87 8.36
CA GLY A 242 -10.22 18.75 9.03
C GLY A 242 -9.35 17.52 8.93
N THR A 243 -9.99 16.42 9.24
CA THR A 243 -9.34 15.19 9.65
C THR A 243 -9.99 14.05 8.88
N TYR A 244 -9.25 13.45 7.95
CA TYR A 244 -9.82 12.57 6.94
C TYR A 244 -9.17 11.19 6.91
N GLY A 245 -10.00 10.15 6.76
CA GLY A 245 -9.52 8.81 6.42
C GLY A 245 -9.13 8.76 4.94
N LEU A 246 -7.99 8.12 4.63
CA LEU A 246 -7.52 7.93 3.26
C LEU A 246 -7.91 6.54 2.75
N VAL A 247 -8.57 6.50 1.60
CA VAL A 247 -8.79 5.29 0.80
C VAL A 247 -8.12 5.52 -0.55
N MET A 248 -7.26 4.60 -0.98
CA MET A 248 -6.55 4.71 -2.24
C MET A 248 -6.57 3.37 -2.97
N SER A 249 -6.96 3.39 -4.24
CA SER A 249 -6.93 2.26 -5.18
C SER A 249 -5.92 2.53 -6.30
N GLU A 250 -5.88 1.65 -7.31
CA GLU A 250 -5.11 1.88 -8.54
C GLU A 250 -5.60 3.07 -9.35
N THR A 251 -6.90 3.31 -9.31
CA THR A 251 -7.59 4.26 -10.18
C THR A 251 -8.07 5.49 -9.43
N GLU A 252 -7.95 5.53 -8.10
CA GLU A 252 -8.60 6.58 -7.33
C GLU A 252 -7.90 6.88 -5.99
N TYR A 253 -7.80 8.16 -5.69
CA TYR A 253 -7.42 8.70 -4.39
C TYR A 253 -8.67 9.32 -3.75
N MET A 254 -9.01 8.91 -2.53
CA MET A 254 -10.19 9.41 -1.81
C MET A 254 -9.88 9.74 -0.36
N LEU A 255 -10.40 10.87 0.10
CA LEU A 255 -10.45 11.25 1.52
C LEU A 255 -11.90 11.27 1.99
N PHE A 256 -12.18 10.62 3.11
CA PHE A 256 -13.49 10.60 3.75
C PHE A 256 -13.43 11.33 5.09
N ASP A 257 -14.46 12.12 5.40
CA ASP A 257 -14.57 12.77 6.71
C ASP A 257 -14.72 11.70 7.80
N THR A 258 -13.86 11.75 8.82
CA THR A 258 -13.86 10.76 9.90
C THR A 258 -15.07 10.85 10.81
N THR A 259 -15.83 11.96 10.74
CA THR A 259 -17.01 12.21 11.58
C THR A 259 -18.28 11.61 10.97
N ASP A 260 -18.45 11.75 9.64
CA ASP A 260 -19.69 11.38 8.96
C ASP A 260 -19.52 10.41 7.78
N GLY A 261 -18.29 10.02 7.46
CA GLY A 261 -17.98 9.03 6.43
C GLY A 261 -18.19 9.52 4.99
N ALA A 262 -18.47 10.81 4.77
CA ALA A 262 -18.70 11.33 3.43
C ALA A 262 -17.40 11.70 2.71
N GLU A 263 -17.39 11.55 1.39
CA GLU A 263 -16.24 11.94 0.54
C GLU A 263 -15.96 13.44 0.68
N ALA A 264 -14.71 13.76 1.04
CA ALA A 264 -14.19 15.10 1.19
C ALA A 264 -13.37 15.54 -0.03
N ILE A 265 -12.53 14.65 -0.56
CA ILE A 265 -11.67 14.85 -1.72
C ILE A 265 -11.61 13.54 -2.51
N GLY A 266 -11.71 13.63 -3.84
CA GLY A 266 -11.54 12.48 -4.74
C GLY A 266 -10.82 12.88 -6.02
N PHE A 267 -9.95 12.04 -6.58
CA PHE A 267 -9.46 12.22 -7.96
C PHE A 267 -8.92 10.91 -8.54
N PRO A 268 -8.98 10.73 -9.88
CA PRO A 268 -8.41 9.58 -10.54
C PRO A 268 -6.89 9.44 -10.37
N LEU A 269 -6.43 8.21 -10.32
CA LEU A 269 -5.04 7.81 -10.41
C LEU A 269 -4.77 7.12 -11.77
N PRO A 270 -3.57 7.31 -12.37
CA PRO A 270 -2.47 8.14 -11.89
C PRO A 270 -2.82 9.63 -11.89
N LEU A 271 -2.19 10.41 -11.01
CA LEU A 271 -2.46 11.85 -10.92
C LEU A 271 -2.12 12.56 -12.24
N GLU A 272 -3.15 13.07 -12.92
CA GLU A 272 -3.02 13.82 -14.17
C GLU A 272 -3.11 15.33 -13.93
N THR A 273 -2.06 16.06 -14.29
CA THR A 273 -2.05 17.53 -14.35
C THR A 273 -1.06 18.01 -15.40
N LYS A 274 -1.39 19.05 -16.16
CA LYS A 274 -0.45 19.73 -17.09
C LYS A 274 0.46 20.73 -16.35
N GLU A 275 0.27 20.93 -15.05
CA GLU A 275 1.17 21.73 -14.23
C GLU A 275 2.51 21.00 -14.04
N THR A 276 3.51 21.41 -14.82
CA THR A 276 4.85 20.82 -14.83
C THR A 276 5.84 21.56 -13.94
N LYS A 277 5.50 22.77 -13.47
CA LYS A 277 6.42 23.61 -12.67
C LYS A 277 6.05 23.59 -11.19
N GLY A 278 6.97 23.06 -10.38
CA GLY A 278 6.95 23.19 -8.93
C GLY A 278 6.39 21.97 -8.19
N ARG A 279 6.76 21.87 -6.91
CA ARG A 279 6.32 20.81 -5.99
C ARG A 279 4.86 20.97 -5.55
N LEU A 280 4.27 22.16 -5.74
CA LEU A 280 2.93 22.55 -5.30
C LEU A 280 1.99 22.72 -6.50
N VAL A 281 0.94 21.90 -6.55
CA VAL A 281 -0.11 21.93 -7.58
C VAL A 281 -1.44 22.27 -6.90
N PRO A 282 -2.19 23.29 -7.34
CA PRO A 282 -3.56 23.49 -6.85
C PRO A 282 -4.46 22.32 -7.23
N LEU A 283 -5.26 21.79 -6.29
CA LEU A 283 -6.09 20.60 -6.55
C LEU A 283 -7.07 20.79 -7.72
N TRP A 284 -7.57 22.00 -7.96
CA TRP A 284 -8.44 22.30 -9.11
C TRP A 284 -7.74 22.15 -10.49
N LYS A 285 -6.41 21.97 -10.52
CA LYS A 285 -5.63 21.65 -11.72
C LYS A 285 -5.34 20.15 -11.89
N VAL A 286 -5.91 19.30 -11.04
CA VAL A 286 -5.85 17.84 -11.19
C VAL A 286 -7.09 17.41 -11.97
N ARG A 287 -6.92 16.65 -13.05
CA ARG A 287 -8.02 16.16 -13.89
C ARG A 287 -8.95 15.27 -13.07
N GLY A 288 -10.27 15.45 -13.20
CA GLY A 288 -11.29 14.67 -12.51
C GLY A 288 -11.34 14.89 -10.99
N ALA A 289 -10.76 15.99 -10.48
CA ALA A 289 -10.76 16.28 -9.05
C ALA A 289 -12.14 16.69 -8.53
N ARG A 290 -12.54 16.10 -7.42
CA ARG A 290 -13.80 16.33 -6.72
C ARG A 290 -13.50 16.77 -5.30
N ILE A 291 -14.31 17.69 -4.78
CA ILE A 291 -14.23 18.14 -3.39
C ILE A 291 -15.62 18.30 -2.81
N ARG A 292 -15.74 18.16 -1.49
CA ARG A 292 -16.97 18.44 -0.76
C ARG A 292 -17.22 19.95 -0.66
N GLY A 293 -18.48 20.35 -0.91
CA GLY A 293 -18.92 21.75 -0.84
C GLY A 293 -18.06 22.73 -1.66
N PRO A 294 -17.86 22.51 -2.97
CA PRO A 294 -17.04 23.40 -3.78
C PRO A 294 -17.66 24.81 -3.85
N LYS A 295 -16.85 25.85 -3.63
CA LYS A 295 -17.28 27.22 -3.92
C LYS A 295 -17.42 27.40 -5.44
N PRO A 296 -18.36 28.23 -5.94
CA PRO A 296 -18.54 28.46 -7.37
C PRO A 296 -17.25 28.84 -8.12
N SER A 297 -16.38 29.63 -7.47
CA SER A 297 -15.09 30.02 -8.04
C SER A 297 -14.08 28.87 -8.17
N TRP A 298 -14.16 27.85 -7.33
CA TRP A 298 -13.36 26.63 -7.47
C TRP A 298 -13.86 25.82 -8.66
N THR A 299 -15.18 25.58 -8.73
CA THR A 299 -15.82 24.83 -9.82
C THR A 299 -15.54 25.47 -11.18
N GLN A 300 -15.72 26.79 -11.28
CA GLN A 300 -15.47 27.52 -12.53
C GLN A 300 -14.01 27.41 -12.99
N ARG A 301 -13.04 27.49 -12.05
CA ARG A 301 -11.61 27.34 -12.38
C ARG A 301 -11.25 25.91 -12.77
N HIS A 302 -11.84 24.92 -12.10
CA HIS A 302 -11.60 23.51 -12.40
C HIS A 302 -12.13 23.17 -13.80
N LEU A 303 -13.39 23.52 -14.10
CA LEU A 303 -14.00 23.29 -15.41
C LEU A 303 -13.26 24.03 -16.54
N ALA A 304 -12.85 25.29 -16.31
CA ALA A 304 -12.07 26.04 -17.30
C ALA A 304 -10.71 25.39 -17.57
N TYR A 305 -10.04 24.90 -16.52
CA TYR A 305 -8.76 24.20 -16.66
C TYR A 305 -8.90 22.89 -17.42
N GLU A 306 -9.94 22.09 -17.13
CA GLU A 306 -10.22 20.86 -17.85
C GLU A 306 -10.54 21.12 -19.32
N ALA A 307 -11.40 22.11 -19.61
CA ALA A 307 -11.72 22.48 -21.00
C ALA A 307 -10.48 22.95 -21.80
N GLU A 308 -9.55 23.65 -21.15
CA GLU A 308 -8.33 24.15 -21.79
C GLU A 308 -7.28 23.04 -22.03
N HIS A 309 -7.14 22.10 -21.08
CA HIS A 309 -6.01 21.16 -21.06
C HIS A 309 -6.36 19.70 -21.38
N TYR A 310 -7.64 19.36 -21.25
CA TYR A 310 -8.21 18.03 -21.45
C TYR A 310 -9.55 18.14 -22.18
N PRO A 311 -9.60 18.79 -23.36
CA PRO A 311 -10.83 18.90 -24.12
C PRO A 311 -11.32 17.50 -24.45
N THR A 312 -12.59 17.21 -24.14
CA THR A 312 -13.22 15.95 -24.50
C THR A 312 -13.17 15.80 -26.01
N SER A 313 -12.42 14.82 -26.52
CA SER A 313 -12.45 14.44 -27.93
C SER A 313 -13.86 13.95 -28.26
N ALA A 314 -14.38 14.27 -29.44
CA ALA A 314 -15.71 13.84 -29.88
C ALA A 314 -15.89 12.30 -29.90
N ASP A 315 -14.81 11.52 -29.75
CA ASP A 315 -14.79 10.06 -29.71
C ASP A 315 -15.06 9.45 -28.31
N ASP A 316 -15.04 10.24 -27.22
CA ASP A 316 -15.30 9.77 -25.84
C ASP A 316 -16.75 9.96 -25.38
N ALA A 317 -17.66 10.38 -26.27
CA ALA A 317 -19.08 10.47 -25.96
C ALA A 317 -19.70 9.06 -25.97
N GLU A 318 -20.10 8.55 -24.81
CA GLU A 318 -20.95 7.36 -24.73
C GLU A 318 -22.21 7.55 -25.63
N PRO A 319 -22.56 6.55 -26.45
CA PRO A 319 -23.74 6.60 -27.29
C PRO A 319 -24.97 6.34 -26.41
N GLY A 320 -25.49 7.38 -25.74
CA GLY A 320 -26.50 7.11 -24.72
C GLY A 320 -27.29 8.25 -24.10
N GLN A 321 -27.21 9.51 -24.55
CA GLN A 321 -28.19 10.53 -24.17
C GLN A 321 -28.54 11.47 -25.33
N ALA A 322 -29.04 10.89 -26.42
CA ALA A 322 -29.98 11.61 -27.27
C ALA A 322 -31.37 11.52 -26.62
N VAL A 323 -31.68 12.46 -25.72
CA VAL A 323 -33.09 12.73 -25.39
C VAL A 323 -33.64 13.57 -26.53
N SER A 324 -34.45 12.93 -27.37
CA SER A 324 -35.28 13.58 -28.37
C SER A 324 -36.05 14.73 -27.76
N THR A 325 -35.90 15.89 -28.40
CA THR A 325 -36.85 16.99 -28.45
C THR A 325 -38.27 16.49 -28.74
N ASN A 326 -39.28 17.07 -28.10
CA ASN A 326 -40.53 17.40 -28.79
C ASN A 326 -41.26 18.56 -28.11
N SER A 327 -41.47 19.59 -28.94
CA SER A 327 -42.51 20.63 -28.93
C SER A 327 -42.49 21.72 -27.85
#